data_AF-A0A6V7GUJ5-F1
#
_entry.id   AF-A0A6V7GUJ5-F1
#
_cell.length_a   1.000
_cell.length_b   1.000
_cell.length_c   1.000
_cell.angle_alpha   90.00
_cell.angle_beta   90.00
_cell.angle_gamma   90.00
#
_symmetry.space_group_name_H-M   'P 1'
#
loop_
_entity.id
_entity.type
_entity.pdbx_description
1 polymer ?
#
loop_
_entity_poly.entity_id
_entity_poly.type
_entity_poly.pdbx_seq_one_letter_code
_entity_poly.pdbx_strand_id
1 'polypeptide(L)'
;SNYYYTDPFQKFFISKCFILLTQLSDDNHEMNWLHGVLIVIERWRIELENSKKHRGEPSLLRTIFRTFWWEYTILALIQILNEFVIRLGTPILLGGLLRYFKKNTTETYETALLYAAGICVATAVNVVSMNHALFGAFHVGGRVRVATCSVVYRK
;
A
#
# COMPACT_ATOMS: atom_id res chain seq x y z
N SER A 1 19.21 23.54 -28.67
CA SER A 1 19.37 22.23 -29.35
C SER A 1 19.49 21.16 -28.27
N ASN A 2 18.76 20.06 -28.43
CA ASN A 2 18.83 18.80 -27.67
C ASN A 2 18.28 18.72 -26.24
N TYR A 3 16.96 18.57 -26.11
CA TYR A 3 16.32 17.70 -25.09
C TYR A 3 15.01 17.10 -25.65
N TYR A 4 15.12 16.31 -26.72
CA TYR A 4 14.01 15.51 -27.29
C TYR A 4 14.26 14.00 -27.12
N TYR A 5 14.87 13.59 -26.02
CA TYR A 5 14.85 12.18 -25.59
C TYR A 5 13.66 11.95 -24.65
N THR A 6 12.45 11.99 -25.20
CA THR A 6 11.32 11.30 -24.57
C THR A 6 11.28 9.91 -25.16
N ASP A 7 11.79 8.93 -24.43
CA ASP A 7 11.74 7.53 -24.84
C ASP A 7 10.31 7.13 -25.23
N PRO A 8 10.10 6.48 -26.39
CA PRO A 8 8.77 6.04 -26.83
C PRO A 8 8.11 5.11 -25.80
N PHE A 9 8.92 4.40 -25.00
CA PHE A 9 8.45 3.62 -23.85
C PHE A 9 7.74 4.45 -22.77
N GLN A 10 8.21 5.68 -22.52
CA GLN A 10 7.67 6.54 -21.46
C GLN A 10 6.32 7.16 -21.87
N LYS A 11 6.17 7.54 -23.14
CA LYS A 11 4.88 7.96 -23.72
C LYS A 11 3.88 6.80 -23.76
N PHE A 12 4.34 5.59 -24.10
CA PHE A 12 3.51 4.40 -24.08
C PHE A 12 3.05 4.03 -22.66
N PHE A 13 3.92 4.18 -21.66
CA PHE A 13 3.60 3.91 -20.26
C PHE A 13 2.57 4.90 -19.70
N ILE A 14 2.74 6.19 -19.97
CA ILE A 14 1.78 7.23 -19.55
C ILE A 14 0.44 7.04 -20.26
N SER A 15 0.45 6.77 -21.57
CA SER A 15 -0.77 6.55 -22.36
C SER A 15 -1.52 5.29 -21.92
N LYS A 16 -0.83 4.16 -21.69
CA LYS A 16 -1.45 2.95 -21.14
C LYS A 16 -1.93 3.12 -19.71
N CYS A 17 -1.18 3.82 -18.85
CA CYS A 17 -1.62 4.10 -17.48
C CYS A 17 -2.86 4.99 -17.45
N PHE A 18 -2.92 6.01 -18.32
CA PHE A 18 -4.09 6.88 -18.45
C PHE A 18 -5.31 6.08 -18.94
N ILE A 19 -5.15 5.26 -19.99
CA ILE A 19 -6.24 4.43 -20.55
C ILE A 19 -6.73 3.35 -19.56
N LEU A 20 -5.82 2.74 -18.77
CA LEU A 20 -6.21 1.80 -17.70
C LEU A 20 -6.91 2.49 -16.53
N LEU A 21 -6.57 3.75 -16.24
CA LEU A 21 -7.22 4.56 -15.21
C LEU A 21 -8.60 5.04 -15.66
N THR A 22 -8.82 5.29 -16.96
CA THR A 22 -10.15 5.68 -17.49
C THR A 22 -11.14 4.51 -17.58
N GLN A 23 -10.66 3.26 -17.58
CA GLN A 23 -11.51 2.06 -17.69
C GLN A 23 -11.96 1.50 -16.32
N LEU A 24 -11.42 2.01 -15.20
CA LEU A 24 -11.73 1.55 -13.85
C LEU A 24 -12.22 2.72 -12.98
N SER A 25 -13.55 2.77 -12.77
CA SER A 25 -14.17 3.11 -11.48
C SER A 25 -14.56 4.57 -11.16
N ASP A 26 -15.88 4.77 -11.06
CA ASP A 26 -16.66 5.55 -10.08
C ASP A 26 -16.29 7.03 -9.82
N ASP A 27 -17.17 7.94 -10.25
CA ASP A 27 -17.02 9.41 -10.25
C ASP A 27 -16.64 10.03 -8.88
N ASN A 28 -16.92 9.36 -7.76
CA ASN A 28 -16.58 9.85 -6.42
C ASN A 28 -15.12 9.58 -6.02
N HIS A 29 -14.49 8.55 -6.58
CA HIS A 29 -13.10 8.20 -6.26
C HIS A 29 -12.12 9.13 -7.00
N GLU A 30 -12.51 9.69 -8.15
CA GLU A 30 -11.68 10.61 -8.94
C GLU A 30 -11.38 11.90 -8.17
N MET A 31 -12.34 12.46 -7.42
CA MET A 31 -12.15 13.72 -6.68
C MET A 31 -11.09 13.58 -5.58
N ASN A 32 -11.09 12.48 -4.83
CA ASN A 32 -10.06 12.18 -3.82
C ASN A 32 -8.70 11.83 -4.44
N TRP A 33 -8.72 11.21 -5.61
CA TRP A 33 -7.52 10.83 -6.36
C TRP A 33 -6.82 12.08 -6.93
N LEU A 34 -7.57 12.97 -7.57
CA LEU A 34 -7.13 14.26 -8.07
C LEU A 34 -6.63 15.14 -6.94
N HIS A 35 -7.32 15.16 -5.79
CA HIS A 35 -6.89 15.94 -4.63
C HIS A 35 -5.52 15.50 -4.12
N GLY A 36 -5.26 14.19 -4.00
CA GLY A 36 -3.96 13.66 -3.58
C GLY A 36 -2.82 14.03 -4.54
N VAL A 37 -3.06 13.96 -5.85
CA VAL A 37 -2.08 14.38 -6.87
C VAL A 37 -1.83 15.88 -6.83
N LEU A 38 -2.89 16.68 -6.66
CA LEU A 38 -2.83 18.15 -6.63
C LEU A 38 -2.07 18.67 -5.41
N ILE A 39 -2.25 18.04 -4.23
CA ILE A 39 -1.47 18.33 -3.01
C ILE A 39 0.03 18.14 -3.25
N VAL A 40 0.43 17.07 -3.94
CA VAL A 40 1.85 16.80 -4.24
C VAL A 40 2.43 17.87 -5.15
N ILE A 41 1.68 18.26 -6.19
CA ILE A 41 2.09 19.30 -7.13
C ILE A 41 2.22 20.66 -6.42
N GLU A 42 1.29 20.98 -5.52
CA GLU A 42 1.31 22.24 -4.76
C GLU A 42 2.45 22.27 -3.73
N ARG A 43 2.66 21.19 -2.97
CA ARG A 43 3.83 21.04 -2.08
C ARG A 43 5.13 21.15 -2.86
N TRP A 44 5.19 20.59 -4.06
CA TRP A 44 6.35 20.73 -4.94
C TRP A 44 6.56 22.18 -5.39
N ARG A 45 5.50 22.92 -5.72
CA ARG A 45 5.59 24.34 -6.08
C ARG A 45 6.16 25.19 -4.94
N ILE A 46 5.68 24.95 -3.72
CA ILE A 46 6.16 25.63 -2.49
C ILE A 46 7.63 25.29 -2.22
N GLU A 47 8.01 24.02 -2.34
CA GLU A 47 9.40 23.58 -2.16
C GLU A 47 10.34 24.23 -3.21
N LEU A 48 9.89 24.35 -4.46
CA LEU A 48 10.63 25.01 -5.53
C LEU A 48 10.83 26.51 -5.25
N GLU A 49 9.83 27.17 -4.68
CA GLU A 49 9.87 28.59 -4.31
C GLU A 49 10.79 28.84 -3.10
N ASN A 50 10.75 27.96 -2.10
CA ASN A 50 11.66 27.98 -0.95
C ASN A 50 13.11 27.66 -1.35
N SER A 51 13.33 26.69 -2.24
CA SER A 51 14.65 26.32 -2.77
C SER A 51 15.31 27.49 -3.51
N LYS A 52 14.54 28.24 -4.33
CA LYS A 52 15.01 29.48 -4.96
C LYS A 52 15.45 30.52 -3.94
N LYS A 53 14.78 30.60 -2.78
CA LYS A 53 15.08 31.54 -1.69
C LYS A 53 16.28 31.13 -0.86
N HIS A 54 16.52 29.82 -0.69
CA HIS A 54 17.54 29.25 0.20
C HIS A 54 18.74 28.61 -0.52
N ARG A 55 18.86 28.69 -1.86
CA ARG A 55 19.93 28.06 -2.69
C ARG A 55 20.17 26.57 -2.38
N GLY A 56 19.17 25.85 -1.88
CA GLY A 56 19.26 24.41 -1.60
C GLY A 56 18.73 23.57 -2.76
N GLU A 57 19.31 22.39 -3.01
CA GLU A 57 18.81 21.48 -4.07
C GLU A 57 17.44 20.90 -3.70
N PRO A 58 16.40 21.08 -4.56
CA PRO A 58 15.06 20.60 -4.25
C PRO A 58 14.95 19.10 -4.51
N SER A 59 14.60 18.32 -3.47
CA SER A 59 14.49 16.86 -3.55
C SER A 59 13.04 16.40 -3.75
N LEU A 60 12.68 16.15 -5.01
CA LEU A 60 11.35 15.67 -5.44
C LEU A 60 10.85 14.44 -4.68
N LEU A 61 11.71 13.43 -4.60
CA LEU A 61 11.41 12.16 -3.96
C LEU A 61 11.10 12.34 -2.49
N ARG A 62 11.76 13.28 -1.82
CA ARG A 62 11.56 13.56 -0.39
C ARG A 62 10.19 14.18 -0.14
N THR A 63 9.73 15.10 -0.99
CA THR A 63 8.42 15.74 -0.85
C THR A 63 7.28 14.76 -1.09
N ILE A 64 7.43 13.91 -2.10
CA ILE A 64 6.47 12.84 -2.41
C ILE A 64 6.43 11.86 -1.24
N PHE A 65 7.58 11.32 -0.82
CA PHE A 65 7.66 10.36 0.26
C PHE A 65 7.05 10.94 1.55
N ARG A 66 7.40 12.17 1.93
CA ARG A 66 6.84 12.83 3.13
C ARG A 66 5.32 13.01 3.10
N THR A 67 4.72 13.13 1.92
CA THR A 67 3.26 13.31 1.78
C THR A 67 2.52 11.99 1.95
N PHE A 68 3.04 10.89 1.39
CA PHE A 68 2.36 9.59 1.41
C PHE A 68 2.78 8.68 2.57
N TRP A 69 3.93 8.94 3.21
CA TRP A 69 4.45 8.06 4.25
C TRP A 69 3.52 8.00 5.47
N TRP A 70 2.86 9.10 5.83
CA TRP A 70 1.96 9.12 6.99
C TRP A 70 0.77 8.18 6.84
N GLU A 71 0.09 8.22 5.69
CA GLU A 71 -1.03 7.31 5.38
C GLU A 71 -0.56 5.85 5.34
N TYR A 72 0.60 5.61 4.73
CA TYR A 72 1.18 4.27 4.62
C TYR A 72 1.61 3.69 5.96
N THR A 73 2.21 4.51 6.84
CA THR A 73 2.67 4.09 8.16
C THR A 73 1.50 3.70 9.05
N ILE A 74 0.37 4.41 9.03
CA ILE A 74 -0.80 4.06 9.84
C ILE A 74 -1.39 2.72 9.38
N LEU A 75 -1.59 2.56 8.07
CA LEU A 75 -2.09 1.31 7.48
C LEU A 75 -1.14 0.14 7.77
N ALA A 76 0.17 0.34 7.62
CA ALA A 76 1.17 -0.67 7.91
C ALA A 76 1.21 -1.04 9.40
N LEU A 77 1.05 -0.07 10.30
CA LEU A 77 1.03 -0.33 11.75
C LEU A 77 -0.14 -1.24 12.13
N ILE A 78 -1.34 -0.94 11.62
CA ILE A 78 -2.54 -1.77 11.84
C ILE A 78 -2.32 -3.17 11.28
N GLN A 79 -1.75 -3.28 10.07
CA GLN A 79 -1.48 -4.56 9.44
C GLN A 79 -0.45 -5.40 10.21
N ILE A 80 0.61 -4.77 10.70
CA ILE A 80 1.65 -5.41 11.52
C ILE A 80 1.06 -5.96 12.82
N LEU A 81 0.17 -5.20 13.47
CA LEU A 81 -0.51 -5.68 14.68
C LEU A 81 -1.40 -6.89 14.38
N ASN A 82 -2.15 -6.86 13.28
CA ASN A 82 -3.01 -7.98 12.88
C ASN A 82 -2.19 -9.24 12.57
N GLU A 83 -1.14 -9.08 11.76
CA GLU A 83 -0.20 -10.15 11.45
C GLU A 83 0.46 -10.71 12.73
N PHE A 84 0.82 -9.85 13.68
CA PHE A 84 1.41 -10.28 14.95
C PHE A 84 0.44 -11.14 15.78
N VAL A 85 -0.84 -10.74 15.86
CA VAL A 85 -1.89 -11.51 16.56
C VAL A 85 -2.09 -12.87 15.89
N ILE A 86 -2.18 -12.93 14.57
CA ILE A 86 -2.38 -14.19 13.84
C ILE A 86 -1.13 -15.08 13.96
N ARG A 87 0.06 -14.50 13.80
CA ARG A 87 1.35 -15.23 13.85
C ARG A 87 1.67 -15.76 15.24
N LEU A 88 1.17 -15.13 16.31
CA LEU A 88 1.21 -15.65 17.67
C LEU A 88 0.07 -16.63 17.96
N GLY A 89 -1.11 -16.42 17.39
CA GLY A 89 -2.27 -17.29 17.57
C GLY A 89 -2.03 -18.70 17.02
N THR A 90 -1.45 -18.83 15.83
CA THR A 90 -1.20 -20.12 15.18
C THR A 90 -0.37 -21.09 16.04
N PRO A 91 0.82 -20.72 16.60
CA PRO A 91 1.59 -21.62 17.45
C PRO A 91 0.92 -21.89 18.81
N ILE A 92 0.12 -20.95 19.34
CA ILE A 92 -0.64 -21.16 20.58
C ILE A 92 -1.74 -22.22 20.37
N LEU A 93 -2.51 -22.10 19.27
CA LEU A 93 -3.52 -23.12 18.92
C LEU A 93 -2.86 -24.46 18.57
N LEU A 94 -1.74 -24.46 17.85
CA LEU A 94 -0.98 -25.67 17.55
C LEU A 94 -0.45 -26.33 18.83
N GLY A 95 0.00 -25.54 19.81
CA GLY A 95 0.40 -26.01 21.14
C GLY A 95 -0.77 -26.60 21.94
N GLY A 96 -1.97 -26.03 21.82
CA GLY A 96 -3.21 -26.60 22.36
C GLY A 96 -3.56 -27.95 21.72
N LEU A 97 -3.47 -28.03 20.39
CA LEU A 97 -3.69 -29.28 19.63
C LEU A 97 -2.67 -30.37 20.00
N LEU A 98 -1.40 -30.01 20.20
CA LEU A 98 -0.37 -30.94 20.65
C LEU A 98 -0.63 -31.49 22.07
N ARG A 99 -1.22 -30.67 22.96
CA ARG A 99 -1.66 -31.13 24.29
C ARG A 99 -2.86 -32.09 24.21
N TYR A 100 -3.79 -31.85 23.29
CA TYR A 100 -4.91 -32.76 23.02
C TYR A 100 -4.44 -34.16 22.60
N PHE A 101 -3.38 -34.26 21.78
CA PHE A 101 -2.79 -35.53 21.38
C PHE A 101 -2.03 -36.26 22.50
N LYS A 102 -1.76 -35.61 23.64
CA LYS A 102 -1.15 -36.26 24.81
C LYS A 102 -2.24 -37.03 25.57
N LYS A 103 -1.97 -38.32 25.80
CA LYS A 103 -2.87 -39.41 26.24
C LYS A 103 -3.68 -39.22 27.56
N ASN A 104 -3.74 -38.03 28.17
CA ASN A 104 -4.25 -37.79 29.52
C ASN A 104 -5.24 -36.60 29.64
N THR A 105 -6.13 -36.39 28.67
CA THR A 105 -7.17 -35.35 28.81
C THR A 105 -8.51 -35.77 28.21
N THR A 106 -9.59 -35.49 28.96
CA THR A 106 -11.01 -35.65 28.63
C THR A 106 -11.50 -34.63 27.59
N GLU A 107 -10.67 -34.30 26.61
CA GLU A 107 -11.01 -33.31 25.60
C GLU A 107 -11.67 -34.01 24.41
N THR A 108 -12.76 -33.44 23.92
CA THR A 108 -13.67 -34.06 22.93
C THR A 108 -13.17 -33.84 21.50
N TYR A 109 -13.46 -34.77 20.58
CA TYR A 109 -13.07 -34.63 19.16
C TYR A 109 -13.60 -33.33 18.51
N GLU A 110 -14.71 -32.82 19.03
CA GLU A 110 -15.31 -31.54 18.64
C GLU A 110 -14.44 -30.33 18.95
N THR A 111 -13.74 -30.29 20.11
CA THR A 111 -12.85 -29.17 20.44
C THR A 111 -11.61 -29.14 19.54
N ALA A 112 -11.06 -30.30 19.17
CA ALA A 112 -9.95 -30.38 18.21
C ALA A 112 -10.34 -29.88 16.81
N LEU A 113 -11.54 -30.22 16.33
CA LEU A 113 -12.07 -29.73 15.06
C LEU A 113 -12.31 -28.21 15.09
N LEU A 114 -12.82 -27.67 16.21
CA LEU A 114 -12.99 -26.23 16.41
C LEU A 114 -11.65 -25.49 16.34
N TYR A 115 -10.59 -26.01 16.95
CA TYR A 115 -9.26 -25.41 16.85
C TYR A 115 -8.72 -25.43 15.42
N ALA A 116 -8.82 -26.56 14.72
CA ALA A 116 -8.37 -26.67 13.34
C ALA A 116 -9.15 -25.73 12.39
N ALA A 117 -10.48 -25.67 12.53
CA ALA A 117 -11.32 -24.75 11.78
C ALA A 117 -10.97 -23.30 12.07
N GLY A 118 -10.72 -22.95 13.34
CA GLY A 118 -10.27 -21.62 13.75
C GLY A 118 -8.95 -21.20 13.08
N ILE A 119 -7.97 -22.11 13.00
CA ILE A 119 -6.70 -21.84 12.30
C ILE A 119 -6.92 -21.61 10.81
N CYS A 120 -7.73 -22.46 10.16
CA CYS A 120 -8.04 -22.33 8.74
C CYS A 120 -8.72 -21.00 8.42
N VAL A 121 -9.73 -20.61 9.22
CA VAL A 121 -10.46 -19.35 9.06
C VAL A 121 -9.53 -18.16 9.32
N ALA A 122 -8.73 -18.18 10.39
CA ALA A 122 -7.77 -17.12 10.69
C ALA A 122 -6.75 -16.94 9.56
N THR A 123 -6.25 -18.03 8.98
CA THR A 123 -5.31 -17.99 7.86
C THR A 123 -5.97 -17.42 6.60
N ALA A 124 -7.21 -17.83 6.30
CA ALA A 124 -7.95 -17.30 5.16
C ALA A 124 -8.18 -15.78 5.29
N VAL A 125 -8.59 -15.31 6.48
CA VAL A 125 -8.78 -13.89 6.77
C VAL A 125 -7.46 -13.12 6.61
N ASN A 126 -6.33 -13.68 7.02
CA ASN A 126 -5.03 -13.03 6.85
C ASN A 126 -4.68 -12.83 5.37
N VAL A 127 -4.85 -13.89 4.56
CA VAL A 127 -4.55 -13.84 3.12
C VAL A 127 -5.43 -12.81 2.41
N VAL A 128 -6.73 -12.77 2.73
CA VAL A 128 -7.66 -11.77 2.16
C VAL A 128 -7.25 -10.36 2.56
N SER A 129 -6.94 -10.15 3.85
CA SER A 129 -6.51 -8.85 4.36
C SER A 129 -5.22 -8.37 3.71
N MET A 130 -4.25 -9.27 3.52
CA MET A 130 -2.99 -8.96 2.85
C MET A 130 -3.19 -8.60 1.38
N ASN A 131 -4.06 -9.31 0.66
CA ASN A 131 -4.41 -8.97 -0.72
C ASN A 131 -5.07 -7.59 -0.80
N HIS A 132 -5.95 -7.27 0.14
CA HIS A 132 -6.59 -5.95 0.20
C HIS A 132 -5.58 -4.84 0.48
N ALA A 133 -4.66 -5.04 1.44
CA ALA A 133 -3.59 -4.09 1.74
C ALA A 133 -2.65 -3.89 0.55
N LEU A 134 -2.31 -4.97 -0.17
CA LEU A 134 -1.48 -4.93 -1.36
C LEU A 134 -2.16 -4.13 -2.48
N PHE A 135 -3.46 -4.34 -2.70
CA PHE A 135 -4.24 -3.58 -3.67
C PHE A 135 -4.26 -2.08 -3.32
N GLY A 136 -4.47 -1.74 -2.04
CA GLY A 136 -4.38 -0.36 -1.56
C GLY A 136 -3.01 0.27 -1.79
N ALA A 137 -1.94 -0.47 -1.50
CA ALA A 137 -0.56 -0.04 -1.74
C ALA A 137 -0.28 0.20 -3.24
N PHE A 138 -0.74 -0.69 -4.12
CA PHE A 138 -0.63 -0.51 -5.57
C PHE A 138 -1.40 0.72 -6.06
N HIS A 139 -2.60 0.96 -5.52
CA HIS A 139 -3.40 2.12 -5.87
C HIS A 139 -2.67 3.42 -5.50
N VAL A 140 -2.15 3.52 -4.27
CA VAL A 140 -1.37 4.69 -3.82
C VAL A 140 -0.06 4.83 -4.61
N GLY A 141 0.63 3.72 -4.87
CA GLY A 141 1.84 3.70 -5.70
C GLY A 141 1.59 4.18 -7.14
N GLY A 142 0.43 3.85 -7.72
CA GLY A 142 -0.01 4.36 -9.02
C GLY A 142 -0.08 5.89 -9.04
N ARG A 143 -0.72 6.49 -8.02
CA ARG A 143 -0.82 7.95 -7.85
C ARG A 143 0.55 8.63 -7.82
N VAL A 144 1.48 8.07 -7.03
CA VAL A 144 2.85 8.58 -6.88
C VAL A 144 3.59 8.59 -8.21
N ARG A 145 3.47 7.52 -9.00
CA ARG A 145 4.14 7.41 -10.29
C ARG A 145 3.62 8.46 -11.27
N VAL A 146 2.30 8.66 -11.35
CA VAL A 146 1.69 9.68 -12.21
C VAL A 146 2.16 11.09 -11.79
N ALA A 147 2.08 11.42 -10.50
CA ALA A 147 2.53 12.71 -9.99
C ALA A 147 4.02 12.96 -10.28
N THR A 148 4.88 11.96 -10.11
CA THR A 148 6.31 12.06 -10.40
C THR A 148 6.55 12.33 -11.89
N CYS A 149 5.87 11.61 -12.78
CA CYS A 149 5.99 11.81 -14.22
C CYS A 149 5.54 13.22 -14.64
N SER A 150 4.44 13.73 -14.08
CA SER A 150 3.95 15.09 -14.36
C SER A 150 4.95 16.17 -13.92
N VAL A 151 5.62 15.96 -12.78
CA VAL A 151 6.58 16.94 -12.26
C VAL A 151 7.91 16.91 -13.05
N VAL A 152 8.42 15.72 -13.40
CA VAL A 152 9.61 15.58 -14.23
C VAL A 152 9.39 16.18 -15.61
N TYR A 153 8.20 16.02 -16.19
CA TYR A 153 7.87 16.60 -17.50
C TYR A 153 7.87 18.14 -17.50
N ARG A 154 7.59 18.78 -16.36
CA ARG A 154 7.51 20.23 -16.23
C ARG A 154 8.89 20.89 -16.00
N LYS A 155 9.96 20.11 -15.90
CA LYS A 155 11.32 20.58 -15.67
C LYS A 155 12.14 20.45 -16.95
#